data_AF-A0A6N7YVH1-F1
#
_entry.id   AF-A0A6N7YVH1-F1
#
_cell.length_a   1.000
_cell.length_b   1.000
_cell.length_c   1.000
_cell.angle_alpha   90.00
_cell.angle_beta   90.00
_cell.angle_gamma   90.00
#
_symmetry.space_group_name_H-M   'P 1'
#
loop_
_entity.id
_entity.type
_entity.pdbx_description
1 polymer ?
#
loop_
_entity_poly.entity_id
_entity_poly.type
_entity_poly.pdbx_seq_one_letter_code
_entity_poly.pdbx_strand_id
1 'polypeptide(L)'
;MSRKKAVAGGIGALSALLVAGTVLAPAASATTQAGDSGVNSAFAISATGLLTIKPTPSVDDSDGFSQESVARLQLPANLLDLHVLNGRAGGGGARASVADLKVGLGVGKPLLTASAIEASCGNGKSSSSLAKADIGGTKLDVAAGPNTAVKVPGVASVELNKQVTHKDGSVTVTAVSINVDGIQKIDLASVTCQPGDDNDGGGDNTPTTTAPSSSKATDPSSTTKPTASSSRNAVVPVGNKPLPNGKAPTPTPVKAHLDVTG
;
A
#
# COMPACT_ATOMS: atom_id res chain seq x y z
N MET A 1 -48.93 36.86 49.41
CA MET A 1 -47.68 36.51 48.72
C MET A 1 -46.55 37.25 49.41
N SER A 2 -45.68 36.56 50.16
CA SER A 2 -44.44 37.14 50.70
C SER A 2 -43.49 36.07 51.23
N ARG A 3 -42.41 35.91 50.46
CA ARG A 3 -41.02 35.51 50.77
C ARG A 3 -40.77 34.74 52.08
N LYS A 4 -40.50 33.44 51.96
CA LYS A 4 -39.80 32.66 53.00
C LYS A 4 -38.30 32.96 52.93
N LYS A 5 -37.74 33.38 54.07
CA LYS A 5 -36.30 33.39 54.39
C LYS A 5 -35.89 32.02 54.91
N ALA A 6 -34.67 31.57 54.59
CA ALA A 6 -33.79 30.89 55.53
C ALA A 6 -32.35 30.95 55.01
N VAL A 7 -31.43 31.11 55.96
CA VAL A 7 -30.02 31.48 55.87
C VAL A 7 -29.21 30.33 56.50
N ALA A 8 -27.91 30.33 56.22
CA ALA A 8 -26.80 29.78 57.02
C ALA A 8 -26.36 28.32 56.79
N GLY A 9 -25.04 28.18 56.67
CA GLY A 9 -24.31 26.92 56.79
C GLY A 9 -22.98 26.97 56.06
N GLY A 10 -22.02 27.77 56.56
CA GLY A 10 -20.67 27.87 56.01
C GLY A 10 -19.67 26.87 56.60
N ILE A 11 -18.45 27.02 56.10
CA ILE A 11 -17.14 26.58 56.63
C ILE A 11 -16.69 25.16 56.22
N GLY A 12 -15.53 25.11 55.56
CA GLY A 12 -14.48 24.19 55.99
C GLY A 12 -13.85 23.30 54.93
N ALA A 13 -12.87 23.86 54.22
CA ALA A 13 -11.61 23.25 53.78
C ALA A 13 -11.57 21.75 53.42
N LEU A 14 -11.16 21.44 52.18
CA LEU A 14 -9.94 20.66 51.93
C LEU A 14 -9.58 20.69 50.44
N SER A 15 -8.30 20.96 50.22
CA SER A 15 -7.59 21.10 48.96
C SER A 15 -7.70 19.86 48.06
N ALA A 16 -7.98 20.08 46.78
CA ALA A 16 -7.45 19.26 45.70
C ALA A 16 -7.46 20.09 44.40
N LEU A 17 -6.40 20.89 44.21
CA LEU A 17 -6.01 21.39 42.89
C LEU A 17 -5.60 20.19 42.03
N LEU A 18 -6.56 19.58 41.35
CA LEU A 18 -6.26 18.70 40.22
C LEU A 18 -5.94 19.60 39.03
N VAL A 19 -4.66 19.88 38.88
CA VAL A 19 -4.07 20.39 37.64
C VAL A 19 -4.29 19.31 36.59
N ALA A 20 -5.40 19.40 35.86
CA ALA A 20 -5.58 18.66 34.62
C ALA A 20 -4.73 19.34 33.53
N GLY A 21 -3.42 19.16 33.63
CA GLY A 21 -2.48 19.47 32.56
C GLY A 21 -2.62 18.42 31.48
N THR A 22 -3.64 18.56 30.64
CA THR A 22 -3.68 17.85 29.35
C THR A 22 -2.65 18.52 28.45
N VAL A 23 -1.44 17.96 28.46
CA VAL A 23 -0.44 18.22 27.42
C VAL A 23 -1.07 17.74 26.12
N LEU A 24 -1.58 18.69 25.34
CA LEU A 24 -1.89 18.50 23.93
C LEU A 24 -0.57 18.20 23.22
N ALA A 25 -0.16 16.94 23.22
CA ALA A 25 0.84 16.46 22.28
C ALA A 25 0.23 16.65 20.88
N PRO A 26 0.91 17.35 19.95
CA PRO A 26 0.54 17.27 18.55
C PRO A 26 0.81 15.83 18.12
N ALA A 27 -0.23 14.99 18.18
CA ALA A 27 -0.27 13.78 17.38
C ALA A 27 -0.13 14.26 15.95
N ALA A 28 1.01 13.97 15.33
CA ALA A 28 1.18 14.06 13.90
C ALA A 28 0.18 13.08 13.28
N SER A 29 -1.05 13.55 13.08
CA SER A 29 -2.05 12.88 12.27
C SER A 29 -1.51 12.88 10.86
N ALA A 30 -0.75 11.83 10.52
CA ALA A 30 -0.62 11.42 9.14
C ALA A 30 -2.06 11.22 8.67
N THR A 31 -2.55 12.15 7.85
CA THR A 31 -3.81 12.01 7.13
C THR A 31 -3.62 10.88 6.13
N THR A 32 -3.66 9.64 6.60
CA THR A 32 -4.01 8.51 5.75
C THR A 32 -5.46 8.72 5.40
N GLN A 33 -5.66 9.15 4.15
CA GLN A 33 -6.94 9.21 3.49
C GLN A 33 -7.41 7.76 3.29
N ALA A 34 -7.77 7.11 4.41
CA ALA A 34 -8.50 5.86 4.42
C ALA A 34 -9.94 6.23 4.04
N GLY A 35 -10.35 5.84 2.84
CA GLY A 35 -11.74 5.95 2.44
C GLY A 35 -12.60 5.16 3.43
N ASP A 36 -13.67 5.80 3.90
CA ASP A 36 -14.64 5.31 4.88
C ASP A 36 -15.57 4.21 4.32
N SER A 37 -15.03 3.39 3.42
CA SER A 37 -15.74 2.37 2.67
C SER A 37 -14.76 1.22 2.55
N GLY A 38 -15.18 -0.02 2.87
CA GLY A 38 -14.35 -1.23 2.79
C GLY A 38 -13.94 -1.60 1.37
N VAL A 39 -13.21 -0.70 0.73
CA VAL A 39 -12.80 -0.72 -0.67
C VAL A 39 -11.29 -0.84 -0.71
N ASN A 40 -10.80 -1.64 -1.65
CA ASN A 40 -9.38 -1.70 -1.94
C ASN A 40 -8.99 -0.43 -2.68
N SER A 41 -7.83 0.14 -2.36
CA SER A 41 -7.33 1.34 -3.02
C SER A 41 -5.83 1.27 -3.30
N ALA A 42 -5.40 1.99 -4.34
CA ALA A 42 -4.00 2.04 -4.74
C ALA A 42 -3.64 3.43 -5.25
N PHE A 43 -2.44 3.89 -4.88
CA PHE A 43 -1.83 5.07 -5.48
C PHE A 43 -0.33 4.88 -5.72
N ALA A 44 0.18 5.48 -6.80
CA ALA A 44 1.59 5.29 -7.16
C ALA A 44 2.52 6.28 -6.45
N ILE A 45 2.10 7.52 -6.24
CA ILE A 45 2.84 8.49 -5.42
C ILE A 45 1.89 9.40 -4.64
N SER A 46 2.27 9.73 -3.42
CA SER A 46 1.79 10.92 -2.70
C SER A 46 2.95 11.58 -1.95
N ALA A 47 2.80 12.88 -1.64
CA ALA A 47 3.76 13.59 -0.83
C ALA A 47 3.06 14.66 0.01
N THR A 48 3.56 14.87 1.22
CA THR A 48 3.05 15.86 2.17
C THR A 48 4.20 16.60 2.84
N GLY A 49 4.03 17.89 3.11
CA GLY A 49 5.05 18.75 3.69
C GLY A 49 5.23 20.02 2.87
N LEU A 50 6.49 20.43 2.67
CA LEU A 50 6.84 21.59 1.84
C LEU A 50 6.35 21.45 0.40
N LEU A 51 6.43 20.23 -0.13
CA LEU A 51 5.88 19.84 -1.42
C LEU A 51 4.72 18.89 -1.18
N THR A 52 3.53 19.30 -1.63
CA THR A 52 2.32 18.48 -1.56
C THR A 52 2.03 17.91 -2.94
N ILE A 53 1.99 16.58 -3.03
CA ILE A 53 1.57 15.83 -4.22
C ILE A 53 0.36 15.01 -3.81
N LYS A 54 -0.80 15.29 -4.42
CA LYS A 54 -1.99 14.45 -4.22
C LYS A 54 -1.72 13.03 -4.73
N PRO A 55 -2.31 12.00 -4.10
CA PRO A 55 -2.22 10.62 -4.58
C PRO A 55 -2.47 10.53 -6.10
N THR A 56 -1.47 10.11 -6.87
CA THR A 56 -1.50 10.12 -8.35
C THR A 56 -0.77 8.92 -8.97
N PRO A 57 -1.37 8.21 -9.94
CA PRO A 57 -2.82 8.04 -10.05
C PRO A 57 -3.38 7.47 -8.74
N SER A 58 -4.68 7.63 -8.51
CA SER A 58 -5.37 7.10 -7.33
C SER A 58 -6.63 6.39 -7.79
N VAL A 59 -6.75 5.11 -7.44
CA VAL A 59 -7.89 4.28 -7.81
C VAL A 59 -8.42 3.54 -6.59
N ASP A 60 -9.71 3.26 -6.61
CA ASP A 60 -10.41 2.44 -5.64
C ASP A 60 -11.44 1.55 -6.34
N ASP A 61 -11.89 0.50 -5.64
CA ASP A 61 -12.84 -0.46 -6.18
C ASP A 61 -14.31 -0.21 -5.80
N SER A 62 -14.68 1.03 -5.45
CA SER A 62 -16.06 1.41 -5.10
C SER A 62 -17.06 1.08 -6.21
N ASP A 63 -16.66 1.23 -7.48
CA ASP A 63 -17.49 0.93 -8.66
C ASP A 63 -17.12 -0.41 -9.35
N GLY A 64 -16.20 -1.18 -8.79
CA GLY A 64 -15.67 -2.40 -9.40
C GLY A 64 -14.19 -2.32 -9.69
N PHE A 65 -13.70 -3.14 -10.62
CA PHE A 65 -12.28 -3.08 -10.98
C PHE A 65 -11.92 -1.71 -11.58
N SER A 66 -10.93 -1.07 -10.99
CA SER A 66 -10.41 0.23 -11.41
C SER A 66 -8.90 0.13 -11.67
N GLN A 67 -8.45 0.70 -12.77
CA GLN A 67 -7.04 0.79 -13.12
C GLN A 67 -6.76 2.12 -13.81
N GLU A 68 -5.69 2.77 -13.39
CA GLU A 68 -5.22 4.02 -13.99
C GLU A 68 -3.70 3.98 -14.14
N SER A 69 -3.19 4.73 -15.12
CA SER A 69 -1.75 4.83 -15.35
C SER A 69 -1.36 6.23 -15.80
N VAL A 70 -0.24 6.71 -15.28
CA VAL A 70 0.37 7.98 -15.67
C VAL A 70 1.74 7.67 -16.26
N ALA A 71 1.97 8.09 -17.51
CA ALA A 71 3.20 7.76 -18.23
C ALA A 71 4.44 8.41 -17.60
N ARG A 72 4.29 9.62 -17.05
CA ARG A 72 5.38 10.36 -16.42
C ARG A 72 4.86 11.40 -15.44
N LEU A 73 5.54 11.55 -14.30
CA LEU A 73 5.38 12.68 -13.40
C LEU A 73 6.76 13.26 -13.09
N GLN A 74 6.98 14.51 -13.48
CA GLN A 74 8.25 15.21 -13.26
C GLN A 74 8.01 16.51 -12.51
N LEU A 75 8.86 16.78 -11.52
CA LEU A 75 8.92 18.05 -10.80
C LEU A 75 10.18 18.82 -11.17
N PRO A 76 10.14 20.17 -11.12
CA PRO A 76 11.28 21.00 -11.43
C PRO A 76 12.47 20.75 -10.48
N ALA A 77 13.63 21.25 -10.89
CA ALA A 77 14.89 21.16 -10.14
C ALA A 77 15.35 19.72 -9.82
N ASN A 78 14.94 18.71 -10.59
CA ASN A 78 15.30 17.31 -10.34
C ASN A 78 14.88 16.80 -8.95
N LEU A 79 13.81 17.38 -8.38
CA LEU A 79 13.26 16.93 -7.10
C LEU A 79 12.62 15.54 -7.25
N LEU A 80 11.98 15.29 -8.39
CA LEU A 80 11.27 14.05 -8.66
C LEU A 80 11.13 13.82 -10.17
N ASP A 81 11.46 12.63 -10.62
CA ASP A 81 11.15 12.14 -11.97
C ASP A 81 10.69 10.69 -11.86
N LEU A 82 9.46 10.43 -12.28
CA LEU A 82 8.80 9.13 -12.21
C LEU A 82 8.28 8.77 -13.58
N HIS A 83 8.46 7.53 -13.98
CA HIS A 83 7.92 7.02 -15.21
C HIS A 83 6.95 5.88 -14.92
N VAL A 84 5.98 5.68 -15.82
CA VAL A 84 5.03 4.56 -15.80
C VAL A 84 4.51 4.25 -14.39
N LEU A 85 3.70 5.15 -13.88
CA LEU A 85 2.99 4.99 -12.63
C LEU A 85 1.71 4.24 -12.91
N ASN A 86 1.44 3.15 -12.20
CA ASN A 86 0.22 2.36 -12.35
C ASN A 86 -0.40 2.12 -10.98
N GLY A 87 -1.72 2.30 -10.90
CA GLY A 87 -2.52 1.91 -9.74
C GLY A 87 -3.67 1.04 -10.22
N ARG A 88 -3.95 -0.02 -9.48
CA ARG A 88 -5.13 -0.87 -9.68
C ARG A 88 -5.75 -1.32 -8.36
N ALA A 89 -7.08 -1.38 -8.35
CA ALA A 89 -7.87 -1.88 -7.25
C ALA A 89 -9.03 -2.73 -7.79
N GLY A 90 -9.37 -3.80 -7.07
CA GLY A 90 -10.51 -4.65 -7.40
C GLY A 90 -10.79 -5.66 -6.29
N GLY A 91 -11.83 -6.48 -6.46
CA GLY A 91 -12.29 -7.39 -5.41
C GLY A 91 -11.29 -8.47 -4.96
N GLY A 92 -10.17 -8.66 -5.67
CA GLY A 92 -9.08 -9.56 -5.28
C GLY A 92 -7.87 -8.87 -4.62
N GLY A 93 -7.92 -7.54 -4.43
CA GLY A 93 -6.87 -6.73 -3.83
C GLY A 93 -6.43 -5.54 -4.67
N ALA A 94 -5.31 -4.94 -4.27
CA ALA A 94 -4.76 -3.73 -4.86
C ALA A 94 -3.28 -3.90 -5.24
N ARG A 95 -2.85 -3.19 -6.27
CA ARG A 95 -1.43 -3.08 -6.65
C ARG A 95 -1.10 -1.68 -7.10
N ALA A 96 0.07 -1.21 -6.73
CA ALA A 96 0.67 0.00 -7.23
C ALA A 96 2.08 -0.32 -7.73
N SER A 97 2.47 0.26 -8.86
CA SER A 97 3.82 0.11 -9.38
C SER A 97 4.33 1.39 -10.03
N VAL A 98 5.64 1.59 -9.97
CA VAL A 98 6.35 2.73 -10.57
C VAL A 98 7.58 2.20 -11.28
N ALA A 99 7.84 2.67 -12.49
CA ALA A 99 9.08 2.39 -13.21
C ALA A 99 10.00 3.63 -13.22
N ASP A 100 11.31 3.40 -13.35
CA ASP A 100 12.33 4.44 -13.47
C ASP A 100 12.10 5.65 -12.53
N LEU A 101 12.18 5.38 -11.23
CA LEU A 101 12.11 6.36 -10.17
C LEU A 101 13.45 7.09 -10.02
N LYS A 102 13.38 8.42 -9.90
CA LYS A 102 14.44 9.27 -9.38
C LYS A 102 13.86 10.30 -8.41
N VAL A 103 14.31 10.30 -7.17
CA VAL A 103 14.01 11.32 -6.15
C VAL A 103 15.30 12.05 -5.83
N GLY A 104 15.26 13.38 -5.87
CA GLY A 104 16.40 14.24 -5.58
C GLY A 104 16.04 15.37 -4.61
N LEU A 105 17.07 16.09 -4.17
CA LEU A 105 16.95 17.23 -3.24
C LEU A 105 17.25 18.58 -3.91
N GLY A 106 17.09 18.67 -5.24
CA GLY A 106 17.34 19.93 -5.97
C GLY A 106 18.78 20.09 -6.48
N VAL A 107 19.74 19.44 -5.84
CA VAL A 107 21.17 19.58 -6.14
C VAL A 107 21.90 18.24 -6.18
N GLY A 108 22.74 18.05 -7.19
CA GLY A 108 23.64 16.89 -7.29
C GLY A 108 22.98 15.58 -7.74
N LYS A 109 23.48 14.47 -7.19
CA LYS A 109 23.00 13.12 -7.51
C LYS A 109 21.62 12.89 -6.88
N PRO A 110 20.75 12.09 -7.53
CA PRO A 110 19.48 11.70 -6.93
C PRO A 110 19.73 10.98 -5.59
N LEU A 111 18.92 11.31 -4.59
CA LEU A 111 18.96 10.66 -3.29
C LEU A 111 18.49 9.22 -3.39
N LEU A 112 17.44 8.94 -4.16
CA LEU A 112 16.91 7.60 -4.36
C LEU A 112 16.69 7.36 -5.85
N THR A 113 17.13 6.20 -6.33
CA THR A 113 16.84 5.73 -7.67
C THR A 113 16.33 4.29 -7.61
N ALA A 114 15.41 3.92 -8.49
CA ALA A 114 14.98 2.53 -8.65
C ALA A 114 14.47 2.31 -10.07
N SER A 115 14.71 1.14 -10.64
CA SER A 115 14.17 0.79 -11.97
C SER A 115 12.70 0.37 -11.91
N ALA A 116 12.30 -0.31 -10.84
CA ALA A 116 10.91 -0.66 -10.61
C ALA A 116 10.64 -0.75 -9.11
N ILE A 117 9.45 -0.32 -8.71
CA ILE A 117 8.93 -0.48 -7.36
C ILE A 117 7.51 -0.98 -7.49
N GLU A 118 7.16 -1.94 -6.64
CA GLU A 118 5.84 -2.51 -6.62
C GLU A 118 5.39 -2.78 -5.19
N ALA A 119 4.14 -2.46 -4.90
CA ALA A 119 3.42 -2.95 -3.74
C ALA A 119 2.15 -3.66 -4.19
N SER A 120 1.84 -4.78 -3.54
CA SER A 120 0.60 -5.51 -3.77
C SER A 120 0.06 -6.02 -2.45
N CYS A 121 -1.27 -5.98 -2.32
CA CYS A 121 -1.99 -6.64 -1.26
C CYS A 121 -3.20 -7.37 -1.85
N GLY A 122 -3.57 -8.51 -1.27
CA GLY A 122 -4.72 -9.31 -1.69
C GLY A 122 -4.68 -10.72 -1.08
N ASN A 123 -5.86 -11.31 -0.84
CA ASN A 123 -6.02 -12.66 -0.28
C ASN A 123 -5.21 -12.89 1.01
N GLY A 124 -5.25 -11.92 1.93
CA GLY A 124 -4.50 -11.98 3.21
C GLY A 124 -2.97 -11.88 3.06
N LYS A 125 -2.45 -11.59 1.87
CA LYS A 125 -1.02 -11.44 1.60
C LYS A 125 -0.67 -10.03 1.19
N SER A 126 0.46 -9.55 1.69
CA SER A 126 1.00 -8.23 1.40
C SER A 126 2.47 -8.35 1.08
N SER A 127 2.90 -7.77 -0.03
CA SER A 127 4.28 -7.80 -0.48
C SER A 127 4.68 -6.49 -1.14
N SER A 128 5.98 -6.19 -1.07
CA SER A 128 6.59 -5.17 -1.91
C SER A 128 7.87 -5.72 -2.52
N SER A 129 8.23 -5.18 -3.68
CA SER A 129 9.46 -5.54 -4.38
C SER A 129 10.10 -4.29 -4.98
N LEU A 130 11.43 -4.30 -4.99
CA LEU A 130 12.25 -3.21 -5.51
C LEU A 130 13.24 -3.77 -6.51
N ALA A 131 13.41 -3.12 -7.65
CA ALA A 131 14.40 -3.50 -8.65
C ALA A 131 15.46 -2.41 -8.80
N LYS A 132 16.73 -2.80 -8.62
CA LYS A 132 17.90 -1.93 -8.77
C LYS A 132 17.75 -0.62 -7.98
N ALA A 133 17.22 -0.70 -6.77
CA ALA A 133 17.03 0.45 -5.92
C ALA A 133 18.35 0.84 -5.23
N ASP A 134 18.65 2.12 -5.20
CA ASP A 134 19.86 2.69 -4.61
C ASP A 134 19.50 3.99 -3.89
N ILE A 135 19.99 4.14 -2.66
CA ILE A 135 19.82 5.35 -1.85
C ILE A 135 21.16 5.94 -1.46
N GLY A 136 21.46 7.15 -1.91
CA GLY A 136 22.71 7.85 -1.62
C GLY A 136 23.97 7.04 -1.98
N GLY A 137 23.91 6.16 -2.99
CA GLY A 137 24.99 5.25 -3.37
C GLY A 137 24.98 3.89 -2.65
N THR A 138 23.98 3.62 -1.81
CA THR A 138 23.80 2.34 -1.12
C THR A 138 22.71 1.54 -1.80
N LYS A 139 23.04 0.36 -2.32
CA LYS A 139 22.06 -0.55 -2.92
C LYS A 139 21.10 -1.08 -1.87
N LEU A 140 19.82 -1.09 -2.22
CA LEU A 140 18.74 -1.64 -1.40
C LEU A 140 18.46 -3.08 -1.81
N ASP A 141 17.99 -3.88 -0.84
CA ASP A 141 17.54 -5.25 -1.10
C ASP A 141 16.25 -5.24 -1.95
N VAL A 142 16.16 -6.20 -2.86
CA VAL A 142 15.02 -6.40 -3.76
C VAL A 142 13.78 -6.82 -2.99
N ALA A 143 13.96 -7.57 -1.91
CA ALA A 143 12.89 -8.13 -1.08
C ALA A 143 13.11 -7.77 0.39
N ALA A 144 13.08 -6.48 0.71
CA ALA A 144 13.16 -6.01 2.08
C ALA A 144 12.01 -6.57 2.94
N GLY A 145 12.33 -7.03 4.14
CA GLY A 145 11.33 -7.46 5.12
C GLY A 145 10.38 -6.32 5.51
N PRO A 146 9.22 -6.62 6.13
CA PRO A 146 8.27 -5.59 6.57
C PRO A 146 8.94 -4.53 7.46
N ASN A 147 8.61 -3.26 7.23
CA ASN A 147 9.07 -2.10 8.00
C ASN A 147 10.61 -1.97 8.09
N THR A 148 11.31 -2.26 6.98
CA THR A 148 12.77 -2.16 6.94
C THR A 148 13.20 -0.70 6.85
N ALA A 149 13.84 -0.19 7.90
CA ALA A 149 14.33 1.19 7.92
C ALA A 149 15.79 1.29 7.45
N VAL A 150 16.03 2.20 6.49
CA VAL A 150 17.35 2.59 5.99
C VAL A 150 17.56 4.07 6.29
N LYS A 151 18.56 4.38 7.10
CA LYS A 151 18.90 5.77 7.44
C LYS A 151 20.04 6.25 6.56
N VAL A 152 19.85 7.43 5.97
CA VAL A 152 20.91 8.19 5.29
C VAL A 152 21.28 9.36 6.21
N PRO A 153 22.44 9.28 6.92
CA PRO A 153 22.81 10.29 7.89
C PRO A 153 22.80 11.70 7.32
N GLY A 154 22.10 12.62 7.99
CA GLY A 154 22.03 14.04 7.62
C GLY A 154 21.19 14.36 6.38
N VAL A 155 20.42 13.39 5.87
CA VAL A 155 19.64 13.59 4.64
C VAL A 155 18.19 13.10 4.77
N ALA A 156 17.97 11.82 5.06
CA ALA A 156 16.61 11.26 5.13
C ALA A 156 16.57 9.91 5.84
N SER A 157 15.39 9.54 6.31
CA SER A 157 15.04 8.18 6.71
C SER A 157 14.13 7.58 5.66
N VAL A 158 14.44 6.36 5.19
CA VAL A 158 13.62 5.64 4.23
C VAL A 158 13.15 4.33 4.83
N GLU A 159 11.87 4.09 4.76
CA GLU A 159 11.22 2.87 5.23
C GLU A 159 10.75 2.08 4.01
N LEU A 160 11.32 0.89 3.83
CA LEU A 160 10.97 -0.05 2.78
C LEU A 160 9.91 -1.01 3.31
N ASN A 161 8.97 -1.39 2.45
CA ASN A 161 7.91 -2.32 2.78
C ASN A 161 7.17 -1.92 4.06
N LYS A 162 6.78 -0.65 4.17
CA LYS A 162 6.05 -0.15 5.32
C LYS A 162 4.66 -0.77 5.33
N GLN A 163 4.34 -1.53 6.37
CA GLN A 163 3.04 -2.18 6.54
C GLN A 163 2.38 -1.66 7.81
N VAL A 164 1.17 -1.14 7.66
CA VAL A 164 0.36 -0.61 8.76
C VAL A 164 -0.98 -1.32 8.76
N THR A 165 -1.28 -2.00 9.87
CA THR A 165 -2.62 -2.56 10.13
C THR A 165 -3.44 -1.52 10.89
N HIS A 166 -4.61 -1.21 10.35
CA HIS A 166 -5.55 -0.25 10.93
C HIS A 166 -6.53 -0.94 11.88
N LYS A 167 -7.28 -0.14 12.64
CA LYS A 167 -8.23 -0.64 13.65
C LYS A 167 -9.42 -1.38 13.05
N ASP A 168 -9.75 -1.07 11.79
CA ASP A 168 -10.77 -1.74 10.98
C ASP A 168 -10.27 -3.07 10.37
N GLY A 169 -9.01 -3.43 10.64
CA GLY A 169 -8.33 -4.62 10.10
C GLY A 169 -7.71 -4.40 8.72
N SER A 170 -7.97 -3.28 8.05
CA SER A 170 -7.38 -2.98 6.75
C SER A 170 -5.86 -2.86 6.87
N VAL A 171 -5.17 -3.24 5.80
CA VAL A 171 -3.70 -3.22 5.75
C VAL A 171 -3.27 -2.28 4.64
N THR A 172 -2.53 -1.24 5.01
CA THR A 172 -1.82 -0.38 4.07
C THR A 172 -0.38 -0.85 3.93
N VAL A 173 0.05 -1.07 2.69
CA VAL A 173 1.42 -1.42 2.34
C VAL A 173 1.97 -0.35 1.42
N THR A 174 3.06 0.28 1.82
CA THR A 174 3.81 1.25 1.03
C THR A 174 5.18 0.65 0.71
N ALA A 175 5.52 0.53 -0.57
CA ALA A 175 6.80 -0.05 -0.95
C ALA A 175 7.99 0.78 -0.48
N VAL A 176 7.90 2.12 -0.62
CA VAL A 176 8.94 3.05 -0.13
C VAL A 176 8.29 4.28 0.48
N SER A 177 8.61 4.56 1.75
CA SER A 177 8.24 5.79 2.44
C SER A 177 9.50 6.57 2.79
N ILE A 178 9.64 7.78 2.28
CA ILE A 178 10.79 8.67 2.50
C ILE A 178 10.35 9.77 3.45
N ASN A 179 11.15 10.00 4.49
CA ASN A 179 10.97 11.08 5.44
C ASN A 179 12.26 11.89 5.55
N VAL A 180 12.19 13.16 5.16
CA VAL A 180 13.28 14.13 5.24
C VAL A 180 13.05 14.98 6.49
N ASP A 181 13.74 14.63 7.57
CA ASP A 181 13.78 15.34 8.86
C ASP A 181 12.39 15.73 9.44
N GLY A 182 11.35 14.94 9.15
CA GLY A 182 9.98 15.20 9.58
C GLY A 182 9.27 16.34 8.83
N ILE A 183 9.95 17.00 7.89
CA ILE A 183 9.46 18.18 7.18
C ILE A 183 8.82 17.79 5.84
N GLN A 184 9.34 16.75 5.19
CA GLN A 184 8.81 16.23 3.94
C GLN A 184 8.64 14.72 4.02
N LYS A 185 7.44 14.25 3.68
CA LYS A 185 7.12 12.84 3.50
C LYS A 185 6.77 12.56 2.04
N ILE A 186 7.26 11.45 1.50
CA ILE A 186 6.95 10.98 0.15
C ILE A 186 6.66 9.48 0.25
N ASP A 187 5.48 9.05 -0.17
CA ASP A 187 5.08 7.65 -0.20
C ASP A 187 4.95 7.18 -1.65
N LEU A 188 5.62 6.08 -1.98
CA LEU A 188 5.71 5.53 -3.33
C LEU A 188 5.16 4.10 -3.36
N ALA A 189 4.33 3.83 -4.37
CA ALA A 189 3.59 2.60 -4.58
C ALA A 189 2.91 2.13 -3.29
N SER A 190 1.80 2.77 -2.94
CA SER A 190 1.01 2.43 -1.76
C SER A 190 -0.29 1.77 -2.16
N VAL A 191 -0.67 0.75 -1.40
CA VAL A 191 -1.92 0.01 -1.56
C VAL A 191 -2.57 -0.16 -0.20
N THR A 192 -3.88 -0.12 -0.17
CA THR A 192 -4.67 -0.46 1.01
C THR A 192 -5.64 -1.55 0.62
N CYS A 193 -5.60 -2.65 1.38
CA CYS A 193 -6.55 -3.74 1.22
C CYS A 193 -7.40 -3.88 2.47
N GLN A 194 -8.67 -4.14 2.24
CA GLN A 194 -9.60 -4.50 3.30
C GLN A 194 -9.30 -5.92 3.79
N PRO A 195 -9.62 -6.28 5.06
CA PRO A 195 -9.68 -7.68 5.45
C PRO A 195 -10.55 -8.44 4.46
N GLY A 196 -10.11 -9.61 4.04
CA GLY A 196 -10.99 -10.50 3.31
C GLY A 196 -12.20 -10.79 4.18
N ASP A 197 -13.41 -10.73 3.61
CA ASP A 197 -14.56 -11.41 4.19
C ASP A 197 -14.29 -12.91 4.06
N ASP A 198 -13.49 -13.46 4.96
CA ASP A 198 -13.20 -14.88 5.06
C ASP A 198 -14.48 -15.62 5.48
N ASN A 199 -15.42 -15.77 4.55
CA ASN A 199 -16.56 -16.68 4.68
C ASN A 199 -16.14 -18.15 4.45
N ASP A 200 -14.85 -18.42 4.26
CA ASP A 200 -14.29 -19.77 4.28
C ASP A 200 -13.65 -20.02 5.64
N GLY A 201 -14.42 -20.64 6.54
CA GLY A 201 -13.99 -20.98 7.88
C GLY A 201 -12.76 -21.90 7.90
N GLY A 202 -11.74 -21.50 8.64
CA GLY A 202 -10.73 -22.40 9.21
C GLY A 202 -9.30 -21.89 9.18
N GLY A 203 -8.76 -21.52 10.34
CA GLY A 203 -7.33 -21.68 10.63
C GLY A 203 -6.60 -20.47 11.21
N ASP A 204 -6.66 -20.34 12.54
CA ASP A 204 -5.63 -19.83 13.46
C ASP A 204 -4.69 -18.71 13.00
N ASN A 205 -5.00 -17.49 13.47
CA ASN A 205 -4.05 -16.39 13.58
C ASN A 205 -2.95 -16.74 14.60
N THR A 206 -1.86 -17.35 14.12
CA THR A 206 -0.57 -17.37 14.84
C THR A 206 0.56 -16.96 13.89
N PRO A 207 1.36 -15.92 14.22
CA PRO A 207 2.42 -15.44 13.34
C PRO A 207 3.55 -16.48 13.28
N THR A 208 3.69 -17.18 12.17
CA THR A 208 4.83 -18.10 11.98
C THR A 208 6.02 -17.32 11.45
N THR A 209 6.89 -16.91 12.38
CA THR A 209 8.29 -16.57 12.09
C THR A 209 8.96 -17.78 11.44
N THR A 210 9.39 -17.68 10.18
CA THR A 210 10.25 -18.71 9.59
C THR A 210 11.49 -18.05 8.98
N ALA A 211 12.62 -18.28 9.65
CA ALA A 211 13.97 -18.03 9.16
C ALA A 211 14.29 -18.95 7.95
N PRO A 212 15.24 -18.58 7.07
CA PRO A 212 15.51 -19.31 5.85
C PRO A 212 16.31 -20.59 6.15
N SER A 213 15.86 -21.72 5.61
CA SER A 213 16.68 -22.94 5.54
C SER A 213 16.94 -23.32 4.09
N SER A 214 18.20 -23.68 3.87
CA SER A 214 18.94 -23.82 2.64
C SER A 214 18.54 -25.02 1.77
N SER A 215 18.50 -24.77 0.45
CA SER A 215 18.96 -25.63 -0.67
C SER A 215 19.01 -27.16 -0.50
N LYS A 216 18.25 -27.88 -1.34
CA LYS A 216 18.80 -29.02 -2.09
C LYS A 216 18.03 -29.28 -3.39
N ALA A 217 18.80 -29.37 -4.48
CA ALA A 217 18.36 -29.68 -5.84
C ALA A 217 17.97 -31.16 -6.01
N THR A 218 16.97 -31.44 -6.86
CA THR A 218 16.94 -32.64 -7.72
C THR A 218 16.08 -32.36 -8.95
N ASP A 219 16.65 -32.63 -10.12
CA ASP A 219 16.06 -32.65 -11.46
C ASP A 219 16.36 -34.08 -12.03
N PRO A 220 15.94 -34.50 -13.23
CA PRO A 220 14.63 -34.56 -13.91
C PRO A 220 14.24 -36.04 -14.24
N SER A 221 13.21 -36.23 -15.09
CA SER A 221 12.82 -37.46 -15.87
C SER A 221 11.64 -38.26 -15.26
N SER A 222 10.56 -38.64 -15.96
CA SER A 222 10.47 -39.17 -17.34
C SER A 222 9.01 -39.24 -17.88
N THR A 223 8.83 -38.76 -19.12
CA THR A 223 8.09 -39.30 -20.30
C THR A 223 6.67 -39.93 -20.25
N THR A 224 5.78 -39.35 -21.12
CA THR A 224 4.74 -39.96 -22.04
C THR A 224 3.59 -40.83 -21.48
N LYS A 225 2.34 -40.87 -21.97
CA LYS A 225 1.43 -40.18 -22.94
C LYS A 225 0.03 -40.91 -22.79
N PRO A 226 -1.00 -40.67 -23.62
CA PRO A 226 -2.22 -39.91 -23.36
C PRO A 226 -3.50 -40.76 -23.16
N THR A 227 -4.54 -40.21 -22.55
CA THR A 227 -5.90 -40.71 -22.76
C THR A 227 -6.80 -39.54 -23.15
N ALA A 228 -7.15 -39.52 -24.43
CA ALA A 228 -8.20 -38.67 -24.96
C ALA A 228 -9.54 -39.14 -24.40
N SER A 229 -10.32 -38.22 -23.83
CA SER A 229 -11.77 -38.38 -23.78
C SER A 229 -12.42 -37.03 -24.07
N SER A 230 -13.13 -37.01 -25.19
CA SER A 230 -13.90 -35.88 -25.67
C SER A 230 -15.10 -35.66 -24.75
N SER A 231 -15.18 -34.49 -24.12
CA SER A 231 -16.47 -33.91 -23.75
C SER A 231 -16.49 -32.44 -24.11
N ARG A 232 -17.29 -32.12 -25.12
CA ARG A 232 -17.68 -30.77 -25.49
C ARG A 232 -18.35 -30.14 -24.27
N ASN A 233 -17.75 -29.09 -23.72
CA ASN A 233 -18.48 -28.02 -23.06
C ASN A 233 -17.75 -26.73 -23.36
N ALA A 234 -18.39 -25.89 -24.19
CA ALA A 234 -17.94 -24.55 -24.48
C ALA A 234 -17.82 -23.79 -23.16
N VAL A 235 -16.59 -23.47 -22.77
CA VAL A 235 -16.34 -22.49 -21.70
C VAL A 235 -16.70 -21.14 -22.30
N VAL A 236 -17.90 -20.66 -21.96
CA VAL A 236 -18.27 -19.26 -22.18
C VAL A 236 -17.26 -18.40 -21.42
N PRO A 237 -16.58 -17.43 -22.06
CA PRO A 237 -15.65 -16.56 -21.35
C PRO A 237 -16.40 -15.80 -20.25
N VAL A 238 -15.88 -15.89 -19.02
CA VAL A 238 -16.46 -15.36 -17.78
C VAL A 238 -16.46 -13.80 -17.74
N GLY A 239 -16.05 -13.14 -18.81
CA GLY A 239 -15.91 -11.68 -18.88
C GLY A 239 -17.20 -10.88 -19.09
N ASN A 240 -18.35 -11.54 -19.33
CA ASN A 240 -19.57 -10.83 -19.78
C ASN A 240 -20.70 -10.75 -18.74
N LYS A 241 -20.49 -11.26 -17.51
CA LYS A 241 -21.47 -11.11 -16.43
C LYS A 241 -20.90 -10.23 -15.31
N PRO A 242 -21.66 -9.22 -14.84
CA PRO A 242 -21.36 -8.54 -13.59
C PRO A 242 -21.15 -9.56 -12.47
N LEU A 243 -20.23 -9.26 -11.55
CA LEU A 243 -20.07 -10.03 -10.33
C LEU A 243 -21.39 -10.00 -9.51
N PRO A 244 -21.62 -10.93 -8.56
CA PRO A 244 -22.85 -10.98 -7.75
C PRO A 244 -23.20 -9.68 -7.03
N ASN A 245 -22.23 -8.77 -6.86
CA ASN A 245 -22.38 -7.44 -6.28
C ASN A 245 -22.59 -6.32 -7.33
N GLY A 246 -22.85 -6.66 -8.60
CA GLY A 246 -23.05 -5.71 -9.68
C GLY A 246 -21.79 -5.04 -10.21
N LYS A 247 -20.60 -5.36 -9.65
CA LYS A 247 -19.33 -4.75 -10.06
C LYS A 247 -18.78 -5.36 -11.34
N ALA A 248 -18.09 -4.55 -12.12
CA ALA A 248 -17.41 -4.99 -13.34
C ALA A 248 -16.31 -6.02 -13.00
N PRO A 249 -16.27 -7.18 -13.68
CA PRO A 249 -15.23 -8.18 -13.48
C PRO A 249 -13.87 -7.69 -14.01
N THR A 250 -12.78 -8.19 -13.41
CA THR A 250 -11.42 -7.91 -13.90
C THR A 250 -11.26 -8.42 -15.35
N PRO A 251 -10.75 -7.60 -16.28
CA PRO A 251 -10.47 -8.05 -17.64
C PRO A 251 -9.48 -9.21 -17.63
N THR A 252 -9.83 -10.30 -18.31
CA THR A 252 -8.87 -11.39 -18.59
C THR A 252 -8.28 -11.14 -19.98
N PRO A 253 -6.95 -10.96 -20.12
CA PRO A 253 -6.33 -10.84 -21.42
C PRO A 253 -6.59 -12.12 -22.25
N VAL A 254 -7.25 -11.96 -23.40
CA VAL A 254 -7.42 -13.06 -24.34
C VAL A 254 -6.08 -13.28 -25.03
N LYS A 255 -5.54 -14.50 -24.98
CA LYS A 255 -4.30 -14.85 -25.68
C LYS A 255 -4.56 -14.72 -27.18
N ALA A 256 -4.04 -13.67 -27.82
CA ALA A 256 -4.16 -13.48 -29.25
C ALA A 256 -3.41 -14.62 -29.97
N HIS A 257 -4.16 -15.55 -30.55
CA HIS A 257 -3.64 -16.42 -31.61
C HIS A 257 -3.61 -15.59 -32.90
N LEU A 258 -2.49 -14.89 -33.12
CA LEU A 258 -2.16 -14.38 -34.44
C LEU A 258 -1.36 -15.47 -35.16
N ASP A 259 -2.06 -16.35 -35.87
CA ASP A 259 -1.43 -17.14 -36.93
C ASP A 259 -1.23 -16.22 -38.13
N VAL A 260 -0.09 -15.52 -38.16
CA VAL A 260 0.38 -14.88 -39.38
C VAL A 260 1.10 -15.96 -40.19
N THR A 261 0.37 -16.60 -41.09
CA THR A 261 0.98 -17.42 -42.14
C THR A 261 1.62 -16.47 -43.15
N GLY A 262 2.94 -16.54 -43.25
CA GLY A 262 3.72 -15.97 -44.35
C GLY A 262 3.82 -16.95 -45.51
#